data_AF-A0A6J7KGW8-F1
#
_entry.id   AF-A0A6J7KGW8-F1
#
_cell.length_a   1.000
_cell.length_b   1.000
_cell.length_c   1.000
_cell.angle_alpha   90.00
_cell.angle_beta   90.00
_cell.angle_gamma   90.00
#
_symmetry.space_group_name_H-M   'P 1'
#
loop_
_entity.id
_entity.type
_entity.pdbx_description
1 polymer ?
#
loop_
_entity_poly.entity_id
_entity_poly.type
_entity_poly.pdbx_seq_one_letter_code
_entity_poly.pdbx_strand_id
1 'polypeptide(L)'
;MISEDLASFLLSFALDLGSVAVLSYLLYYRRHRDRDMALAISAINITLFALTGALGAVTLPLGVGFALFAVISVIRLRSDTAGWIEMAYLLAGLGVGLIVGLLGVDLWMKSAYTVFLVGMIALIDNSRFLSRQVLRTIAVTLEGTNIEDGTLKPRVEELLGREIDAVVVKNIQAFPPATKVQVSYRETNR
;
A
#
# COMPACT_ATOMS: atom_id res chain seq x y z
N MET A 1 -36.90 4.76 7.07
CA MET A 1 -35.75 4.73 7.99
C MET A 1 -34.54 4.09 7.33
N ILE A 2 -34.55 2.79 6.98
CA ILE A 2 -33.40 2.12 6.30
C ILE A 2 -32.96 2.80 4.99
N SER A 3 -33.91 3.35 4.21
CA SER A 3 -33.60 4.06 2.96
C SER A 3 -32.85 5.39 3.18
N GLU A 4 -33.12 6.09 4.28
CA GLU A 4 -32.46 7.38 4.58
C GLU A 4 -31.07 7.16 5.15
N ASP A 5 -30.90 6.14 5.99
CA ASP A 5 -29.57 5.74 6.49
C ASP A 5 -28.67 5.24 5.35
N LEU A 6 -29.23 4.45 4.42
CA LEU A 6 -28.49 3.97 3.25
C LEU A 6 -28.10 5.12 2.32
N ALA A 7 -29.01 6.07 2.08
CA ALA A 7 -28.72 7.24 1.25
C ALA A 7 -27.62 8.11 1.87
N SER A 8 -27.70 8.34 3.18
CA SER A 8 -26.68 9.09 3.92
C SER A 8 -25.32 8.39 3.87
N PHE A 9 -25.30 7.07 4.09
CA PHE A 9 -24.09 6.25 3.97
C PHE A 9 -23.48 6.33 2.57
N LEU A 10 -24.29 6.17 1.51
CA LEU A 10 -23.82 6.24 0.12
C LEU A 10 -23.31 7.64 -0.24
N LEU A 11 -23.96 8.70 0.24
CA LEU A 11 -23.50 10.07 0.03
C LEU A 11 -22.19 10.36 0.75
N SER A 12 -22.08 9.95 2.03
CA SER A 12 -20.82 10.06 2.78
C SER A 12 -19.71 9.26 2.10
N PHE A 13 -20.01 8.06 1.62
CA PHE A 13 -19.05 7.24 0.89
C PHE A 13 -18.65 7.86 -0.45
N ALA A 14 -19.59 8.41 -1.21
CA ALA A 14 -19.28 9.10 -2.46
C ALA A 14 -18.40 10.34 -2.24
N LEU A 15 -18.64 11.07 -1.14
CA LEU A 15 -17.83 12.21 -0.74
C LEU A 15 -16.42 11.78 -0.34
N ASP A 16 -16.29 10.73 0.48
CA ASP A 16 -15.01 10.15 0.88
C ASP A 16 -14.23 9.64 -0.36
N LEU A 17 -14.90 8.89 -1.23
CA LEU A 17 -14.31 8.36 -2.46
C LEU A 17 -13.87 9.49 -3.41
N GLY A 18 -14.67 10.54 -3.57
CA GLY A 18 -14.30 11.73 -4.34
C GLY A 18 -13.09 12.45 -3.73
N SER A 19 -13.07 12.59 -2.41
CA SER A 19 -11.98 13.26 -1.68
C SER A 19 -10.68 12.47 -1.80
N VAL A 20 -10.71 11.16 -1.61
CA VAL A 20 -9.51 10.33 -1.74
C VAL A 20 -9.05 10.23 -3.18
N ALA A 21 -9.95 10.20 -4.17
CA ALA A 21 -9.55 10.26 -5.58
C ALA A 21 -8.81 11.56 -5.91
N VAL A 22 -9.26 12.70 -5.38
CA VAL A 22 -8.53 13.97 -5.53
C VAL A 22 -7.15 13.90 -4.85
N LEU A 23 -7.08 13.39 -3.63
CA LEU A 23 -5.82 13.30 -2.88
C LEU A 23 -4.82 12.33 -3.53
N SER A 24 -5.25 11.11 -3.84
CA SER A 24 -4.38 10.05 -4.32
C SER A 24 -4.04 10.22 -5.80
N TYR A 25 -5.01 10.57 -6.65
CA TYR A 25 -4.79 10.67 -8.09
C TYR A 25 -4.40 12.09 -8.52
N LEU A 26 -5.20 13.10 -8.17
CA LEU A 26 -5.00 14.44 -8.70
C LEU A 26 -3.79 15.16 -8.06
N LEU A 27 -3.60 14.99 -6.75
CA LEU A 27 -2.54 15.68 -6.00
C LEU A 27 -1.27 14.82 -5.90
N TYR A 28 -1.38 13.58 -5.43
CA TYR A 28 -0.21 12.74 -5.18
C TYR A 28 0.36 12.13 -6.46
N TYR A 29 -0.43 11.33 -7.18
CA TYR A 29 0.05 10.63 -8.37
C TYR A 29 0.55 11.58 -9.46
N ARG A 30 -0.12 12.72 -9.68
CA ARG A 30 0.34 13.73 -10.63
C ARG A 30 1.75 14.28 -10.30
N ARG A 31 2.06 14.44 -9.02
CA ARG A 31 3.33 15.02 -8.56
C ARG A 31 4.46 14.00 -8.45
N HIS A 32 4.16 12.80 -7.94
CA HIS A 32 5.18 11.79 -7.62
C HIS A 32 5.23 10.63 -8.62
N ARG A 33 4.19 10.45 -9.46
CA ARG A 33 4.03 9.34 -10.42
C ARG A 33 4.18 7.94 -9.81
N ASP A 34 4.12 7.83 -8.49
CA ASP A 34 4.14 6.58 -7.75
C ASP A 34 2.70 6.04 -7.62
N ARG A 35 2.39 5.01 -8.42
CA ARG A 35 1.09 4.35 -8.42
C ARG A 35 0.85 3.55 -7.15
N ASP A 36 1.90 2.97 -6.59
CA ASP A 36 1.80 2.05 -5.47
C ASP A 36 1.37 2.79 -4.22
N MET A 37 1.95 3.97 -3.99
CA MET A 37 1.55 4.85 -2.90
C MET A 37 0.15 5.45 -3.11
N ALA A 38 -0.24 5.82 -4.34
CA ALA A 38 -1.60 6.31 -4.61
C ALA A 38 -2.67 5.24 -4.34
N LEU A 39 -2.39 3.99 -4.71
CA LEU A 39 -3.25 2.85 -4.39
C LEU A 39 -3.30 2.59 -2.88
N ALA A 40 -2.16 2.67 -2.20
CA ALA A 40 -2.10 2.51 -0.75
C ALA A 40 -2.93 3.57 0.00
N ILE A 41 -2.83 4.85 -0.39
CA ILE A 41 -3.64 5.94 0.16
C ILE A 41 -5.13 5.63 0.02
N SER A 42 -5.54 5.19 -1.17
CA SER A 42 -6.95 4.90 -1.47
C SER A 42 -7.46 3.70 -0.66
N ALA A 43 -6.69 2.60 -0.61
CA ALA A 43 -7.04 1.40 0.13
C ALA A 43 -7.11 1.66 1.65
N ILE A 44 -6.17 2.43 2.20
CA ILE A 44 -6.15 2.81 3.61
C ILE A 44 -7.40 3.62 3.96
N ASN A 45 -7.72 4.65 3.17
CA ASN A 45 -8.87 5.52 3.43
C ASN A 45 -10.20 4.74 3.39
N ILE A 46 -10.42 3.88 2.39
CA ILE A 46 -11.63 3.04 2.33
C ILE A 46 -11.71 2.08 3.51
N THR A 47 -10.57 1.52 3.93
CA THR A 47 -10.53 0.66 5.12
C THR A 47 -10.99 1.42 6.36
N LEU A 48 -10.53 2.67 6.52
CA LEU A 48 -10.94 3.52 7.63
C LEU A 48 -12.42 3.93 7.54
N PHE A 49 -12.94 4.20 6.35
CA PHE A 49 -14.37 4.46 6.16
C PHE A 49 -15.23 3.26 6.56
N ALA A 50 -14.90 2.06 6.07
CA ALA A 50 -15.62 0.84 6.43
C ALA A 50 -15.55 0.55 7.95
N LEU A 51 -14.37 0.76 8.55
CA LEU A 51 -14.18 0.63 9.99
C LEU A 51 -15.04 1.60 10.77
N THR A 52 -14.95 2.89 10.49
CA THR A 52 -15.72 3.91 11.21
C THR A 52 -17.22 3.68 11.07
N GLY A 53 -17.71 3.26 9.90
CA GLY A 53 -19.10 2.85 9.70
C GLY A 53 -19.50 1.64 10.55
N ALA A 54 -18.69 0.59 10.59
CA ALA A 54 -18.95 -0.59 11.41
C ALA A 54 -18.91 -0.29 12.92
N LEU A 55 -18.03 0.63 13.33
CA LEU A 55 -17.83 1.02 14.72
C LEU A 55 -18.84 2.05 15.22
N GLY A 56 -19.44 2.86 14.33
CA GLY A 56 -20.41 3.88 14.71
C GLY A 56 -21.64 3.32 15.45
N ALA A 57 -21.93 2.02 15.27
CA ALA A 57 -23.01 1.32 15.96
C ALA A 57 -22.67 0.87 17.40
N VAL A 58 -21.41 0.98 17.82
CA VAL A 58 -20.94 0.43 19.11
C VAL A 58 -19.99 1.41 19.81
N THR A 59 -20.26 1.71 21.07
CA THR A 59 -19.27 2.37 21.93
C THR A 59 -18.12 1.40 22.20
N LEU A 60 -17.02 1.54 21.46
CA LEU A 60 -15.82 0.77 21.71
C LEU A 60 -15.10 1.22 22.98
N PRO A 61 -14.57 0.29 23.79
CA PRO A 61 -13.56 0.62 24.78
C PRO A 61 -12.34 1.23 24.09
N LEU A 62 -11.77 2.28 24.67
CA LEU A 62 -10.50 2.91 24.25
C LEU A 62 -9.40 1.88 23.93
N GLY A 63 -9.39 0.74 24.63
CA GLY A 63 -8.46 -0.38 24.43
C GLY A 63 -8.42 -0.97 23.03
N VAL A 64 -9.51 -0.89 22.25
CA VAL A 64 -9.54 -1.39 20.86
C VAL A 64 -8.72 -0.49 19.93
N GLY A 65 -8.84 0.83 20.09
CA GLY A 65 -8.01 1.80 19.36
C GLY A 65 -6.53 1.64 19.71
N PHE A 66 -6.22 1.41 21.00
CA PHE A 66 -4.86 1.09 21.44
C PHE A 66 -4.34 -0.23 20.88
N ALA A 67 -5.17 -1.27 20.76
CA ALA A 67 -4.76 -2.56 20.20
C ALA A 67 -4.39 -2.44 18.72
N LEU A 68 -5.21 -1.74 17.91
CA LEU A 68 -4.88 -1.48 16.51
C LEU A 68 -3.60 -0.65 16.37
N PHE A 69 -3.45 0.39 17.19
CA PHE A 69 -2.26 1.23 17.17
C PHE A 69 -0.99 0.45 17.57
N ALA A 70 -1.08 -0.41 18.58
CA ALA A 70 0.02 -1.27 19.01
C ALA A 70 0.43 -2.25 17.89
N VAL A 71 -0.53 -2.89 17.23
CA VAL A 71 -0.25 -3.81 16.12
C VAL A 71 0.40 -3.07 14.95
N ILE A 72 -0.12 -1.91 14.54
CA ILE A 72 0.46 -1.10 13.46
C ILE A 72 1.87 -0.60 13.84
N SER A 73 2.08 -0.20 15.10
CA SER A 73 3.38 0.25 15.61
C SER A 73 4.43 -0.86 15.54
N VAL A 74 4.09 -2.08 16.00
CA VAL A 74 4.99 -3.25 15.94
C VAL A 74 5.30 -3.65 14.50
N ILE A 75 4.30 -3.62 13.60
CA ILE A 75 4.50 -3.91 12.17
C ILE A 75 5.47 -2.89 11.54
N ARG A 76 5.30 -1.59 11.85
CA ARG A 76 6.15 -0.53 11.31
C ARG A 76 7.59 -0.62 11.84
N LEU A 77 7.80 -0.95 13.12
CA LEU A 77 9.12 -1.06 13.73
C LEU A 77 9.99 -2.20 13.15
N ARG A 78 9.37 -3.20 12.52
CA ARG A 78 10.08 -4.32 11.89
C ARG A 78 10.36 -4.09 10.40
N SER A 79 9.86 -2.99 9.83
CA SER A 79 9.68 -2.82 8.40
C SER A 79 10.28 -1.50 7.90
N ASP A 80 11.59 -1.50 7.69
CA ASP A 80 12.22 -0.60 6.70
C ASP A 80 12.04 -1.13 5.26
N THR A 81 11.40 -2.30 5.08
CA THR A 81 11.32 -3.00 3.78
C THR A 81 9.92 -3.33 3.26
N ALA A 82 8.84 -3.21 4.04
CA ALA A 82 7.48 -3.40 3.48
C ALA A 82 7.07 -2.18 2.66
N GLY A 83 6.59 -2.43 1.45
CA GLY A 83 6.06 -1.38 0.59
C GLY A 83 4.73 -0.85 1.11
N TRP A 84 4.34 0.30 0.57
CA TRP A 84 3.10 0.99 0.93
C TRP A 84 1.85 0.14 0.68
N ILE A 85 1.90 -0.67 -0.37
CA ILE A 85 0.81 -1.58 -0.74
C ILE A 85 0.63 -2.67 0.31
N GLU A 86 1.72 -3.32 0.72
CA GLU A 86 1.70 -4.38 1.72
C GLU A 86 1.12 -3.85 3.03
N MET A 87 1.51 -2.64 3.43
CA MET A 87 0.98 -1.97 4.63
C MET A 87 -0.52 -1.68 4.51
N ALA A 88 -1.01 -1.32 3.31
CA ALA A 88 -2.43 -1.13 3.08
C ALA A 88 -3.22 -2.44 3.19
N TYR A 89 -2.71 -3.57 2.68
CA TYR A 89 -3.36 -4.88 2.85
C TYR A 89 -3.33 -5.35 4.31
N LEU A 90 -2.25 -5.09 5.03
CA LEU A 90 -2.19 -5.39 6.46
C LEU A 90 -3.27 -4.61 7.21
N LEU A 91 -3.45 -3.32 6.91
CA LEU A 91 -4.51 -2.53 7.51
C LEU A 91 -5.91 -3.05 7.14
N ALA A 92 -6.13 -3.39 5.87
CA ALA A 92 -7.40 -3.98 5.42
C ALA A 92 -7.71 -5.28 6.14
N GLY A 93 -6.72 -6.17 6.30
CA GLY A 93 -6.86 -7.41 7.06
C GLY A 93 -7.17 -7.18 8.55
N LEU A 94 -6.50 -6.22 9.18
CA LEU A 94 -6.82 -5.79 10.55
C LEU A 94 -8.25 -5.23 10.63
N GLY A 95 -8.67 -4.47 9.62
CA GLY A 95 -10.02 -3.95 9.51
C GLY A 95 -11.07 -5.05 9.48
N VAL A 96 -10.87 -6.07 8.63
CA VAL A 96 -11.73 -7.26 8.57
C VAL A 96 -11.77 -7.98 9.92
N GLY A 97 -10.60 -8.26 10.52
CA GLY A 97 -10.51 -8.92 11.82
C GLY A 97 -11.25 -8.17 12.92
N LEU A 98 -11.15 -6.83 12.92
CA LEU A 98 -11.86 -5.99 13.87
C LEU A 98 -13.37 -6.03 13.63
N ILE A 99 -13.84 -5.81 12.40
CA ILE A 99 -15.28 -5.81 12.05
C ILE A 99 -15.93 -7.13 12.45
N VAL A 100 -15.32 -8.26 12.11
CA VAL A 100 -15.83 -9.59 12.47
C VAL A 100 -15.79 -9.82 13.99
N GLY A 101 -14.74 -9.33 14.64
CA GLY A 101 -14.51 -9.42 16.08
C GLY A 101 -15.43 -8.57 16.96
N LEU A 102 -16.23 -7.64 16.39
CA LEU A 102 -17.12 -6.77 17.17
C LEU A 102 -18.16 -7.57 17.96
N LEU A 103 -18.13 -7.50 19.28
CA LEU A 103 -19.15 -8.13 20.11
C LEU A 103 -20.42 -7.24 20.13
N GLY A 104 -21.60 -7.85 20.11
CA GLY A 104 -22.88 -7.13 20.16
C GLY A 104 -23.39 -6.55 18.84
N VAL A 105 -22.72 -6.84 17.72
CA VAL A 105 -23.18 -6.50 16.36
C VAL A 105 -23.72 -7.74 15.67
N ASP A 106 -24.86 -7.61 14.98
CA ASP A 106 -25.46 -8.69 14.22
C ASP A 106 -24.54 -9.21 13.12
N LEU A 107 -24.55 -10.53 12.91
CA LEU A 107 -23.72 -11.19 11.90
C LEU A 107 -23.97 -10.63 10.50
N TRP A 108 -25.22 -10.27 10.19
CA TRP A 108 -25.59 -9.66 8.91
C TRP A 108 -24.90 -8.32 8.68
N MET A 109 -24.79 -7.47 9.71
CA MET A 109 -24.13 -6.17 9.58
C MET A 109 -22.61 -6.32 9.47
N LYS A 110 -22.02 -7.24 10.25
CA LYS A 110 -20.59 -7.58 10.12
C LYS A 110 -20.24 -8.10 8.73
N SER A 111 -21.06 -8.99 8.18
CA SER A 111 -20.84 -9.56 6.85
C SER A 111 -21.00 -8.49 5.78
N ALA A 112 -21.99 -7.60 5.88
CA ALA A 112 -22.18 -6.49 4.95
C ALA A 112 -20.94 -5.59 4.88
N TYR A 113 -20.42 -5.12 6.02
CA TYR A 113 -19.22 -4.27 6.06
C TYR A 113 -17.95 -5.02 5.59
N THR A 114 -17.83 -6.30 5.92
CA THR A 114 -16.69 -7.12 5.51
C THR A 114 -16.69 -7.36 4.00
N VAL A 115 -17.83 -7.73 3.42
CA VAL A 115 -18.01 -7.91 1.97
C VAL A 115 -17.79 -6.59 1.24
N PHE A 116 -18.31 -5.49 1.77
CA PHE A 116 -18.06 -4.15 1.24
C PHE A 116 -16.57 -3.81 1.22
N LEU A 117 -15.87 -3.96 2.35
CA LEU A 117 -14.44 -3.67 2.45
C LEU A 117 -13.62 -4.52 1.48
N VAL A 118 -13.82 -5.84 1.49
CA VAL A 118 -13.10 -6.76 0.59
C VAL A 118 -13.43 -6.47 -0.87
N GLY A 119 -14.70 -6.18 -1.20
CA GLY A 119 -15.13 -5.82 -2.54
C GLY A 119 -14.47 -4.54 -3.05
N MET A 120 -14.35 -3.52 -2.21
CA MET A 120 -13.68 -2.27 -2.56
C MET A 120 -12.16 -2.45 -2.74
N ILE A 121 -11.52 -3.22 -1.86
CA ILE A 121 -10.09 -3.53 -2.03
C ILE A 121 -9.87 -4.33 -3.31
N ALA A 122 -10.73 -5.30 -3.63
CA ALA A 122 -10.69 -6.04 -4.89
C ALA A 122 -10.90 -5.14 -6.12
N LEU A 123 -11.78 -4.15 -6.03
CA LEU A 123 -12.00 -3.18 -7.12
C LEU A 123 -10.75 -2.32 -7.37
N ILE A 124 -10.10 -1.84 -6.31
CA ILE A 124 -8.84 -1.08 -6.40
C ILE A 124 -7.73 -1.96 -6.96
N ASP A 125 -7.64 -3.20 -6.50
CA ASP A 125 -6.61 -4.13 -6.95
C ASP A 125 -6.82 -4.55 -8.41
N ASN A 126 -8.06 -4.62 -8.90
CA ASN A 126 -8.34 -4.89 -10.30
C ASN A 126 -7.77 -3.80 -11.23
N SER A 127 -7.66 -2.55 -10.76
CA SER A 127 -6.92 -1.50 -11.48
C SER A 127 -5.41 -1.79 -11.63
N ARG A 128 -4.85 -2.78 -10.92
CA ARG A 128 -3.47 -3.24 -11.10
C ARG A 128 -3.26 -4.16 -12.30
N PHE A 129 -4.32 -4.66 -12.96
CA PHE A 129 -4.14 -5.55 -14.11
C PHE A 129 -3.55 -4.86 -15.35
N LEU A 130 -3.44 -3.51 -15.37
CA LEU A 130 -2.81 -2.77 -16.47
C LEU A 130 -1.28 -2.58 -16.38
N SER A 131 -0.59 -3.17 -15.41
CA SER A 131 0.88 -3.06 -15.35
C SER A 131 1.57 -4.33 -14.88
N ARG A 132 1.21 -5.46 -15.48
CA ARG A 132 2.07 -6.66 -15.45
C ARG A 132 3.24 -6.51 -16.43
N GLN A 133 3.99 -5.41 -16.31
CA GLN A 133 5.40 -5.45 -16.72
C GLN A 133 6.16 -5.88 -15.48
N VAL A 134 6.53 -7.15 -15.46
CA VAL A 134 7.40 -7.76 -14.46
C VAL A 134 8.77 -7.07 -14.58
N LEU A 135 8.90 -5.87 -14.04
CA LEU A 135 10.19 -5.21 -13.82
C LEU A 135 10.77 -5.88 -12.58
N ARG A 136 11.50 -6.98 -12.80
CA ARG A 136 12.24 -7.62 -11.72
C ARG A 136 13.25 -6.63 -11.21
N THR A 137 13.16 -6.37 -9.93
CA THR A 137 13.94 -5.34 -9.29
C THR A 137 14.91 -6.00 -8.30
N ILE A 138 16.20 -6.00 -8.63
CA ILE A 138 17.24 -6.64 -7.81
C ILE A 138 18.02 -5.55 -7.08
N ALA A 139 18.15 -5.71 -5.76
CA ALA A 139 19.05 -4.89 -4.96
C ALA A 139 20.46 -5.49 -5.04
N VAL A 140 21.38 -4.80 -5.72
CA VAL A 140 22.79 -5.19 -5.81
C VAL A 140 23.60 -4.26 -4.92
N THR A 141 24.50 -4.82 -4.11
CA THR A 141 25.45 -4.02 -3.33
C THR A 141 26.78 -4.00 -4.07
N LEU A 142 27.18 -2.82 -4.54
CA LEU A 142 28.47 -2.59 -5.20
C LEU A 142 29.49 -2.18 -4.14
N GLU A 143 30.70 -2.73 -4.21
CA GLU A 143 31.85 -2.26 -3.43
C GLU A 143 32.38 -0.96 -4.03
N GLY A 144 32.44 0.10 -3.20
CA GLY A 144 32.94 1.41 -3.58
C GLY A 144 31.88 2.52 -3.63
N THR A 145 32.37 3.76 -3.48
CA THR A 145 31.57 5.00 -3.37
C THR A 145 31.62 5.85 -4.65
N ASN A 146 32.20 5.33 -5.74
CA ASN A 146 32.38 6.08 -6.98
C ASN A 146 31.07 6.14 -7.77
N ILE A 147 30.45 7.31 -7.76
CA ILE A 147 29.27 7.67 -8.54
C ILE A 147 29.76 8.68 -9.58
N GLU A 148 30.39 8.18 -10.65
CA GLU A 148 30.53 8.96 -11.87
C GLU A 148 29.35 8.64 -12.79
N ASP A 149 28.61 9.69 -13.15
CA ASP A 149 27.45 9.63 -14.04
C ASP A 149 27.85 9.00 -15.37
N GLY A 150 27.49 7.72 -15.55
CA GLY A 150 27.77 6.94 -16.76
C GLY A 150 28.42 5.57 -16.53
N THR A 151 29.04 5.33 -15.37
CA THR A 151 29.79 4.08 -15.10
C THR A 151 28.99 3.00 -14.37
N LEU A 152 27.85 3.37 -13.78
CA LEU A 152 27.03 2.46 -12.97
C LEU A 152 26.27 1.42 -13.80
N LYS A 153 25.72 1.82 -14.95
CA LYS A 153 24.94 0.91 -15.80
C LYS A 153 25.82 -0.23 -16.37
N PRO A 154 26.97 0.03 -17.02
CA PRO A 154 27.82 -1.02 -17.57
C PRO A 154 28.34 -2.00 -16.51
N ARG A 155 28.67 -1.50 -15.32
CA ARG A 155 29.23 -2.32 -14.23
C ARG A 155 28.20 -3.27 -13.62
N VAL A 156 26.94 -2.83 -13.53
CA VAL A 156 25.85 -3.70 -13.07
C VAL A 156 25.46 -4.71 -14.17
N GLU A 157 25.51 -4.32 -15.45
CA GLU A 157 25.31 -5.24 -16.58
C GLU A 157 26.39 -6.33 -16.64
N GLU A 158 27.66 -5.97 -16.38
CA GLU A 158 28.78 -6.91 -16.30
C GLU A 158 28.63 -7.89 -15.11
N LEU A 159 28.22 -7.39 -13.94
CA LEU A 159 28.01 -8.23 -12.75
C LEU A 159 26.81 -9.19 -12.88
N LEU A 160 25.74 -8.77 -13.56
CA LEU A 160 24.53 -9.57 -13.74
C LEU A 160 24.54 -10.39 -15.03
N GLY A 161 25.47 -10.10 -15.96
CA GLY A 161 25.54 -10.72 -17.29
C GLY A 161 24.28 -10.47 -18.14
N ARG A 162 23.57 -9.36 -17.93
CA ARG A 162 22.28 -9.06 -18.58
C ARG A 162 22.14 -7.55 -18.86
N GLU A 163 21.44 -7.22 -19.94
CA GLU A 163 21.06 -5.82 -20.24
C GLU A 163 20.05 -5.31 -19.21
N ILE A 164 20.24 -4.07 -18.76
CA ILE A 164 19.47 -3.44 -17.70
C ILE A 164 18.69 -2.25 -18.26
N ASP A 165 17.40 -2.17 -17.91
CA ASP A 165 16.54 -1.07 -18.37
C ASP A 165 16.81 0.21 -17.56
N ALA A 166 16.96 0.09 -16.24
CA ALA A 166 17.20 1.23 -15.35
C ALA A 166 17.99 0.85 -14.09
N VAL A 167 18.83 1.77 -13.61
CA VAL A 167 19.57 1.68 -12.33
C VAL A 167 19.19 2.88 -11.47
N VAL A 168 18.66 2.63 -10.27
CA VAL A 168 18.31 3.65 -9.28
C VAL A 168 19.16 3.44 -8.02
N VAL A 169 20.01 4.40 -7.67
CA VAL A 169 20.82 4.33 -6.44
C VAL A 169 19.90 4.52 -5.22
N LYS A 170 19.90 3.55 -4.30
CA LYS A 170 19.01 3.58 -3.11
C LYS A 170 19.73 4.04 -1.85
N ASN A 171 20.96 3.61 -1.64
CA ASN A 171 21.70 3.95 -0.44
C ASN A 171 23.21 3.93 -0.73
N ILE A 172 23.92 4.94 -0.24
CA ILE A 172 25.37 5.07 -0.33
C ILE A 172 25.89 5.07 1.09
N GLN A 173 26.60 4.01 1.48
CA GLN A 173 27.26 3.91 2.77
C GLN A 173 28.74 4.21 2.57
N ALA A 174 29.24 5.23 3.27
CA ALA A 174 30.64 5.63 3.19
C ALA A 174 31.56 4.71 4.00
N PHE A 175 31.04 4.03 5.04
CA PHE A 175 31.85 3.17 5.90
C PHE A 175 31.05 1.99 6.49
N PRO A 176 31.37 0.72 6.14
CA PRO A 176 32.27 0.32 5.05
C PRO A 176 31.70 0.75 3.68
N PRO A 177 32.56 1.02 2.67
CA PRO A 177 32.13 1.58 1.39
C PRO A 177 31.24 0.60 0.61
N ALA A 178 29.93 0.86 0.59
CA ALA A 178 28.94 0.02 -0.05
C ALA A 178 27.83 0.87 -0.69
N THR A 179 27.56 0.63 -1.97
CA THR A 179 26.47 1.31 -2.69
C THR A 179 25.38 0.30 -3.01
N LYS A 180 24.20 0.45 -2.39
CA LYS A 180 23.01 -0.33 -2.71
C LYS A 180 22.30 0.30 -3.90
N VAL A 181 22.29 -0.40 -5.02
CA VAL A 181 21.57 -0.01 -6.24
C VAL A 181 20.37 -0.91 -6.45
N GLN A 182 19.27 -0.31 -6.89
CA GLN A 182 18.06 -1.00 -7.32
C GLN A 182 18.04 -1.04 -8.84
N VAL A 183 17.97 -2.24 -9.39
CA VAL A 183 18.16 -2.49 -10.82
C VAL A 183 16.89 -3.09 -11.39
N SER A 184 16.31 -2.49 -12.42
CA SER A 184 15.14 -3.01 -13.13
C SER A 184 15.53 -3.56 -14.49
N TYR A 185 15.14 -4.80 -14.80
CA TYR A 185 15.38 -5.43 -16.10
C TYR A 185 14.15 -6.21 -16.59
N ARG A 186 14.03 -6.34 -17.91
CA ARG A 186 13.02 -7.16 -18.59
C ARG A 186 13.60 -8.54 -18.91
N GLU A 187 12.94 -9.60 -18.42
CA GLU A 187 13.33 -10.98 -18.69
C GLU A 187 12.79 -11.40 -20.08
N THR A 188 13.65 -11.36 -21.11
CA THR A 188 13.35 -11.99 -22.40
C THR A 188 13.57 -13.48 -22.26
N ASN A 189 12.48 -14.24 -22.08
CA ASN A 189 12.52 -15.69 -22.01
C ASN A 189 13.04 -16.25 -23.35
N ARG A 190 14.12 -17.03 -23.34
CA ARG A 190 14.68 -17.69 -24.53
C ARG A 190 14.68 -19.20 -24.31
#